data_AF-A0A101ITK0-F1
#
_entry.id   AF-A0A101ITK0-F1
#
_cell.length_a   1.000
_cell.length_b   1.000
_cell.length_c   1.000
_cell.angle_alpha   90.00
_cell.angle_beta   90.00
_cell.angle_gamma   90.00
#
_symmetry.space_group_name_H-M   'P 1'
#
loop_
_entity.id
_entity.type
_entity.pdbx_description
1 polymer ?
#
loop_
_entity_poly.entity_id
_entity_poly.type
_entity_poly.pdbx_seq_one_letter_code
_entity_poly.pdbx_strand_id
1 'polypeptide(L)'
;MSTFFNFAIRDEYAKLSALGNTLGDVSSLIDWDAFRPLLSDLYTNDEGKGGRPNYDVVFMIKLLVLQQWYGLSDLQLEREAYDRLSFRHFLGYPAKIPDHSTIWLFRERLIATGKDTAIWEELQRQIDQKGLTIRRGVIQDASFITSDPGHARADTPRGDQAKTRRSRDGTWAKKGSKSYFGYKLHILLDKDHQLIRRITTTTASLHDSQIDLSEKGETVYRDKGYFGVKPQASMDKTMHRAVRNHPLSLKEKRRNKAISRTRSLVERPFAVIKTEFRAGYVRVTTCARTQVKYLFSCFSFNLKQLLTIERQTA
;
A
#
# COMPACT_ATOMS: atom_id res chain seq x y z
N MET A 1 -32.30 -5.69 -2.70
CA MET A 1 -33.27 -6.77 -2.41
C MET A 1 -32.51 -8.00 -1.96
N SER A 2 -32.75 -8.50 -0.75
CA SER A 2 -32.15 -9.75 -0.27
C SER A 2 -32.85 -10.95 -0.91
N THR A 3 -32.18 -11.64 -1.83
CA THR A 3 -32.66 -12.90 -2.39
C THR A 3 -32.59 -14.03 -1.34
N PHE A 4 -33.42 -15.07 -1.49
CA PHE A 4 -33.36 -16.29 -0.66
C PHE A 4 -31.94 -16.87 -0.57
N PHE A 5 -31.20 -16.79 -1.68
CA PHE A 5 -29.79 -17.18 -1.75
C PHE A 5 -28.91 -16.37 -0.77
N ASN A 6 -29.11 -15.05 -0.67
CA ASN A 6 -28.36 -14.22 0.27
C ASN A 6 -28.70 -14.56 1.74
N PHE A 7 -29.91 -15.04 2.03
CA PHE A 7 -30.28 -15.48 3.37
C PHE A 7 -29.51 -16.75 3.78
N ALA A 8 -29.50 -17.79 2.92
CA ALA A 8 -28.75 -19.02 3.17
C ALA A 8 -27.25 -18.76 3.36
N ILE A 9 -26.66 -17.92 2.49
CA ILE A 9 -25.27 -17.50 2.56
C ILE A 9 -24.96 -16.74 3.87
N ARG A 10 -25.90 -15.94 4.39
CA ARG A 10 -25.72 -15.26 5.68
C ARG A 10 -25.75 -16.22 6.87
N ASP A 11 -26.61 -17.23 6.85
CA ASP A 11 -26.66 -18.27 7.88
C ASP A 11 -25.36 -19.09 7.93
N GLU A 12 -24.87 -19.54 6.76
CA GLU A 12 -23.58 -20.22 6.67
C GLU A 12 -22.42 -19.34 7.15
N TYR A 13 -22.49 -18.05 6.85
CA TYR A 13 -21.48 -17.11 7.30
C TYR A 13 -21.53 -16.90 8.82
N ALA A 14 -22.70 -16.93 9.45
CA ALA A 14 -22.81 -16.86 10.91
C ALA A 14 -22.04 -18.02 11.58
N LYS A 15 -22.17 -19.24 11.03
CA LYS A 15 -21.40 -20.42 11.49
C LYS A 15 -19.90 -20.24 11.29
N LEU A 16 -19.49 -19.70 10.13
CA LEU A 16 -18.08 -19.39 9.85
C LEU A 16 -17.52 -18.31 10.79
N SER A 17 -18.31 -17.28 11.08
CA SER A 17 -17.89 -16.15 11.90
C SER A 17 -17.56 -16.56 13.34
N ALA A 18 -18.21 -17.60 13.85
CA ALA A 18 -17.92 -18.20 15.16
C ALA A 18 -16.52 -18.84 15.23
N LEU A 19 -15.92 -19.21 14.08
CA LEU A 19 -14.56 -19.75 14.00
C LEU A 19 -13.50 -18.64 13.82
N GLY A 20 -13.92 -17.39 13.61
CA GLY A 20 -13.07 -16.22 13.43
C GLY A 20 -13.53 -15.33 12.29
N ASN A 21 -13.57 -14.01 12.53
CA ASN A 21 -14.15 -13.05 11.60
C ASN A 21 -13.25 -11.85 11.22
N THR A 22 -11.99 -12.11 10.88
CA THR A 22 -11.04 -11.02 10.58
C THR A 22 -11.53 -10.06 9.48
N LEU A 23 -12.15 -10.55 8.39
CA LEU A 23 -12.66 -9.67 7.33
C LEU A 23 -13.87 -8.85 7.78
N GLY A 24 -14.77 -9.44 8.56
CA GLY A 24 -15.94 -8.74 9.09
C GLY A 24 -15.55 -7.67 10.10
N ASP A 25 -14.65 -7.99 11.03
CA ASP A 25 -14.10 -7.04 12.01
C ASP A 25 -13.47 -5.83 11.30
N VAL A 26 -12.75 -6.07 10.20
CA VAL A 26 -12.14 -4.99 9.42
C VAL A 26 -13.15 -4.15 8.65
N SER A 27 -14.29 -4.73 8.27
CA SER A 27 -15.33 -3.96 7.59
C SER A 27 -15.89 -2.83 8.47
N SER A 28 -15.92 -3.01 9.80
CA SER A 28 -16.37 -2.00 10.76
C SER A 28 -15.31 -0.98 11.18
N LEU A 29 -14.03 -1.18 10.82
CA LEU A 29 -12.95 -0.30 11.28
C LEU A 29 -13.01 1.10 10.67
N ILE A 30 -13.52 1.23 9.45
CA ILE A 30 -13.56 2.49 8.70
C ILE A 30 -14.94 2.70 8.08
N ASP A 31 -15.29 3.95 7.85
CA ASP A 31 -16.45 4.32 7.05
C ASP A 31 -16.09 4.16 5.57
N TRP A 32 -16.58 3.07 4.98
CA TRP A 32 -16.37 2.81 3.57
C TRP A 32 -17.22 3.71 2.66
N ASP A 33 -18.36 4.20 3.12
CA ASP A 33 -19.25 5.00 2.29
C ASP A 33 -18.70 6.42 2.07
N ALA A 34 -17.82 6.89 2.97
CA ALA A 34 -17.06 8.12 2.80
C ALA A 34 -16.20 8.17 1.51
N PHE A 35 -15.83 7.02 0.92
CA PHE A 35 -15.11 7.00 -0.36
C PHE A 35 -16.01 7.27 -1.59
N ARG A 36 -17.34 7.11 -1.47
CA ARG A 36 -18.28 7.32 -2.58
C ARG A 36 -18.22 8.74 -3.16
N PRO A 37 -18.39 9.81 -2.36
CA PRO A 37 -18.39 11.17 -2.90
C PRO A 37 -17.05 11.56 -3.52
N LEU A 38 -15.94 10.95 -3.07
CA LEU A 38 -14.61 11.23 -3.62
C LEU A 38 -14.43 10.69 -5.04
N LEU A 39 -15.19 9.65 -5.40
CA LEU A 39 -15.06 8.91 -6.64
C LEU A 39 -16.31 9.00 -7.53
N SER A 40 -17.24 9.92 -7.24
CA SER A 40 -18.49 10.05 -7.99
C SER A 40 -18.28 10.40 -9.46
N ASP A 41 -17.22 11.16 -9.76
CA ASP A 41 -16.80 11.59 -11.10
C ASP A 41 -15.95 10.55 -11.84
N LEU A 42 -15.61 9.42 -11.21
CA LEU A 42 -14.79 8.37 -11.83
C LEU A 42 -15.53 7.67 -12.98
N TYR A 43 -16.85 7.78 -13.00
CA TYR A 43 -17.73 7.19 -13.99
C TYR A 43 -18.42 8.30 -14.80
N THR A 44 -18.04 8.42 -16.06
CA THR A 44 -18.58 9.41 -17.02
C THR A 44 -19.91 9.00 -17.65
N ASN A 45 -20.51 7.88 -17.19
CA ASN A 45 -21.65 7.26 -17.88
C ASN A 45 -23.01 7.71 -17.32
N ASP A 46 -23.05 8.61 -16.35
CA ASP A 46 -24.30 9.17 -15.83
C ASP A 46 -24.97 10.13 -16.85
N GLU A 47 -24.27 10.47 -17.95
CA GLU A 47 -24.74 11.32 -19.04
C GLU A 47 -25.58 10.60 -20.13
N GLY A 48 -26.16 9.44 -19.84
CA GLY A 48 -27.21 8.83 -20.68
C GLY A 48 -26.76 8.20 -22.00
N LYS A 49 -25.46 8.07 -22.28
CA LYS A 49 -24.97 7.26 -23.41
C LYS A 49 -24.83 5.80 -22.96
N GLY A 50 -25.73 4.96 -23.49
CA GLY A 50 -25.91 3.56 -23.09
C GLY A 50 -24.62 2.77 -22.85
N GLY A 51 -24.60 2.05 -21.73
CA GLY A 51 -23.53 1.16 -21.30
C GLY A 51 -23.96 0.33 -20.10
N ARG A 52 -23.21 -0.72 -19.78
CA ARG A 52 -23.44 -1.53 -18.56
C ARG A 52 -23.29 -0.63 -17.32
N PRO A 53 -24.19 -0.71 -16.32
CA PRO A 53 -24.06 0.06 -15.09
C PRO A 53 -22.69 -0.16 -14.46
N ASN A 54 -22.06 0.93 -14.01
CA ASN A 54 -20.76 0.83 -13.35
C ASN A 54 -20.94 0.13 -12.00
N TYR A 55 -19.87 -0.55 -11.58
CA TYR A 55 -19.82 -1.13 -10.25
C TYR A 55 -19.69 -0.05 -9.19
N ASP A 56 -20.23 -0.33 -8.01
CA ASP A 56 -20.03 0.53 -6.87
C ASP A 56 -18.53 0.72 -6.55
N VAL A 57 -18.09 1.97 -6.38
CA VAL A 57 -16.69 2.32 -6.11
C VAL A 57 -16.18 1.71 -4.80
N VAL A 58 -17.02 1.65 -3.78
CA VAL A 58 -16.65 1.04 -2.48
C VAL A 58 -16.42 -0.45 -2.64
N PHE A 59 -17.29 -1.12 -3.38
CA PHE A 59 -17.11 -2.51 -3.76
C PHE A 59 -15.79 -2.74 -4.52
N MET A 60 -15.43 -1.86 -5.46
CA MET A 60 -14.16 -1.94 -6.19
C MET A 60 -12.93 -1.73 -5.29
N ILE A 61 -12.98 -0.78 -4.35
CA ILE A 61 -11.92 -0.57 -3.34
C ILE A 61 -11.76 -1.83 -2.48
N LYS A 62 -12.87 -2.39 -1.97
CA LYS A 62 -12.86 -3.62 -1.16
C LYS A 62 -12.25 -4.80 -1.92
N LEU A 63 -12.52 -4.94 -3.22
CA LEU A 63 -11.86 -5.94 -4.07
C LEU A 63 -10.33 -5.73 -4.11
N LEU A 64 -9.85 -4.50 -4.26
CA LEU A 64 -8.41 -4.22 -4.27
C LEU A 64 -7.73 -4.49 -2.92
N VAL A 65 -8.44 -4.29 -1.81
CA VAL A 65 -7.98 -4.69 -0.46
C VAL A 65 -7.87 -6.21 -0.35
N LEU A 66 -8.90 -6.96 -0.77
CA LEU A 66 -8.85 -8.43 -0.81
C LEU A 66 -7.70 -8.92 -1.70
N GLN A 67 -7.52 -8.27 -2.85
CA GLN A 67 -6.45 -8.61 -3.77
C GLN A 67 -5.08 -8.55 -3.11
N GLN A 68 -4.79 -7.50 -2.34
CA GLN A 68 -3.49 -7.38 -1.67
C GLN A 68 -3.37 -8.34 -0.48
N TRP A 69 -4.40 -8.46 0.36
CA TRP A 69 -4.36 -9.34 1.54
C TRP A 69 -4.06 -10.79 1.23
N TYR A 70 -4.55 -11.29 0.11
CA TYR A 70 -4.37 -12.69 -0.29
C TYR A 70 -3.36 -12.85 -1.44
N GLY A 71 -2.71 -11.77 -1.87
CA GLY A 71 -1.70 -11.79 -2.94
C GLY A 71 -2.24 -12.31 -4.27
N LEU A 72 -3.48 -11.94 -4.63
CA LEU A 72 -4.22 -12.51 -5.76
C LEU A 72 -3.90 -11.76 -7.07
N SER A 73 -3.88 -12.49 -8.19
CA SER A 73 -4.03 -11.88 -9.52
C SER A 73 -5.47 -11.41 -9.76
N ASP A 74 -5.72 -10.61 -10.81
CA ASP A 74 -7.08 -10.16 -11.12
C ASP A 74 -8.03 -11.34 -11.43
N LEU A 75 -7.55 -12.34 -12.17
CA LEU A 75 -8.34 -13.55 -12.49
C LEU A 75 -8.61 -14.40 -11.24
N GLN A 76 -7.63 -14.52 -10.33
CA GLN A 76 -7.85 -15.20 -9.06
C GLN A 76 -8.82 -14.41 -8.18
N LEU A 77 -8.71 -13.08 -8.12
CA LEU A 77 -9.65 -12.26 -7.36
C LEU A 77 -11.09 -12.45 -7.84
N GLU A 78 -11.31 -12.44 -9.16
CA GLU A 78 -12.61 -12.73 -9.78
C GLU A 78 -13.13 -14.11 -9.33
N ARG A 79 -12.33 -15.17 -9.48
CA ARG A 79 -12.70 -16.53 -9.09
C ARG A 79 -13.01 -16.66 -7.60
N GLU A 80 -12.11 -16.16 -6.75
CA GLU A 80 -12.22 -16.28 -5.29
C GLU A 80 -13.38 -15.44 -4.73
N ALA A 81 -13.74 -14.33 -5.37
CA ALA A 81 -14.92 -13.55 -5.01
C ALA A 81 -16.25 -14.26 -5.33
N TYR A 82 -16.27 -15.21 -6.29
CA TYR A 82 -17.42 -16.11 -6.48
C TYR A 82 -17.46 -17.24 -5.45
N ASP A 83 -16.30 -17.81 -5.14
CA ASP A 83 -16.17 -19.06 -4.39
C ASP A 83 -16.20 -18.86 -2.85
N ARG A 84 -15.54 -17.81 -2.34
CA ARG A 84 -15.32 -17.66 -0.90
C ARG A 84 -16.42 -16.88 -0.22
N LEU A 85 -17.09 -17.56 0.72
CA LEU A 85 -18.16 -16.98 1.53
C LEU A 85 -17.73 -15.72 2.30
N SER A 86 -16.53 -15.76 2.90
CA SER A 86 -15.99 -14.63 3.66
C SER A 86 -15.71 -13.40 2.78
N PHE A 87 -15.34 -13.61 1.50
CA PHE A 87 -15.15 -12.51 0.55
C PHE A 87 -16.50 -11.90 0.19
N ARG A 88 -17.50 -12.74 -0.11
CA ARG A 88 -18.84 -12.26 -0.42
C ARG A 88 -19.46 -11.46 0.72
N HIS A 89 -19.24 -11.88 1.96
CA HIS A 89 -19.66 -11.11 3.12
C HIS A 89 -18.96 -9.73 3.17
N PHE A 90 -17.63 -9.70 3.10
CA PHE A 90 -16.87 -8.44 3.13
C PHE A 90 -17.29 -7.46 2.03
N LEU A 91 -17.60 -8.00 0.84
CA LEU A 91 -18.03 -7.25 -0.34
C LEU A 91 -19.52 -6.83 -0.29
N GLY A 92 -20.28 -7.22 0.72
CA GLY A 92 -21.69 -6.83 0.89
C GLY A 92 -22.67 -7.64 0.03
N TYR A 93 -22.34 -8.88 -0.32
CA TYR A 93 -23.16 -9.79 -1.13
C TYR A 93 -23.60 -9.19 -2.48
N PRO A 94 -22.63 -8.77 -3.33
CA PRO A 94 -22.94 -8.20 -4.63
C PRO A 94 -23.66 -9.22 -5.53
N ALA A 95 -24.62 -8.75 -6.31
CA ALA A 95 -25.36 -9.61 -7.25
C ALA A 95 -24.47 -10.16 -8.37
N LYS A 96 -23.41 -9.44 -8.75
CA LYS A 96 -22.46 -9.83 -9.80
C LYS A 96 -21.05 -9.41 -9.42
N ILE A 97 -20.07 -10.26 -9.69
CA ILE A 97 -18.65 -9.94 -9.51
C ILE A 97 -18.10 -9.35 -10.83
N PRO A 98 -17.28 -8.30 -10.79
CA PRO A 98 -16.63 -7.75 -11.96
C PRO A 98 -15.63 -8.76 -12.53
N ASP A 99 -15.49 -8.77 -13.85
CA ASP A 99 -14.43 -9.51 -14.49
C ASP A 99 -13.05 -8.85 -14.19
N HIS A 100 -11.99 -9.63 -14.38
CA HIS A 100 -10.61 -9.18 -14.18
C HIS A 100 -10.25 -7.92 -14.98
N SER A 101 -10.82 -7.72 -16.17
CA SER A 101 -10.57 -6.54 -17.01
C SER A 101 -11.23 -5.28 -16.44
N THR A 102 -12.42 -5.41 -15.83
CA THR A 102 -13.09 -4.31 -15.11
C THR A 102 -12.28 -3.88 -13.88
N ILE A 103 -11.74 -4.85 -13.12
CA ILE A 103 -10.87 -4.57 -11.97
C ILE A 103 -9.59 -3.85 -12.44
N TRP A 104 -9.01 -4.29 -13.55
CA TRP A 104 -7.86 -3.61 -14.15
C TRP A 104 -8.19 -2.18 -14.59
N LEU A 105 -9.29 -1.99 -15.31
CA LEU A 105 -9.72 -0.68 -15.81
C LEU A 105 -9.99 0.30 -14.67
N PHE A 106 -10.54 -0.17 -13.55
CA PHE A 106 -10.76 0.67 -12.37
C PHE A 106 -9.46 1.25 -11.83
N ARG A 107 -8.38 0.45 -11.73
CA ARG A 107 -7.07 0.97 -11.33
C ARG A 107 -6.50 1.97 -12.32
N GLU A 108 -6.66 1.73 -13.62
CA GLU A 108 -6.21 2.70 -14.63
C GLU A 108 -6.98 4.03 -14.54
N ARG A 109 -8.28 3.98 -14.24
CA ARG A 109 -9.09 5.20 -13.99
C ARG A 109 -8.61 5.95 -12.76
N LEU A 110 -8.28 5.25 -11.66
CA LEU A 110 -7.72 5.88 -10.46
C LEU A 110 -6.41 6.61 -10.79
N ILE A 111 -5.52 5.98 -11.56
CA ILE A 111 -4.25 6.59 -11.99
C ILE A 111 -4.51 7.83 -12.86
N ALA A 112 -5.38 7.71 -13.86
CA ALA A 112 -5.64 8.79 -14.81
C ALA A 112 -6.29 10.03 -14.16
N THR A 113 -7.04 9.83 -13.08
CA THR A 113 -7.76 10.90 -12.37
C THR A 113 -7.04 11.38 -11.10
N GLY A 114 -5.95 10.73 -10.68
CA GLY A 114 -5.26 11.01 -9.41
C GLY A 114 -6.05 10.65 -8.15
N LYS A 115 -7.17 9.92 -8.32
CA LYS A 115 -8.10 9.59 -7.22
C LYS A 115 -7.57 8.53 -6.26
N ASP A 116 -6.51 7.82 -6.64
CA ASP A 116 -5.77 6.97 -5.72
C ASP A 116 -5.25 7.76 -4.52
N THR A 117 -4.74 8.98 -4.74
CA THR A 117 -4.29 9.88 -3.67
C THR A 117 -5.44 10.28 -2.74
N ALA A 118 -6.60 10.63 -3.30
CA ALA A 118 -7.80 10.95 -2.52
C ALA A 118 -8.28 9.78 -1.65
N ILE A 119 -8.20 8.53 -2.14
CA ILE A 119 -8.49 7.34 -1.35
C ILE A 119 -7.54 7.21 -0.16
N TRP A 120 -6.24 7.47 -0.38
CA TRP A 120 -5.26 7.42 0.71
C TRP A 120 -5.52 8.50 1.75
N GLU A 121 -5.73 9.74 1.32
CA GLU A 121 -6.01 10.89 2.19
C GLU A 121 -7.25 10.67 3.04
N GLU A 122 -8.32 10.10 2.47
CA GLU A 122 -9.54 9.79 3.21
C GLU A 122 -9.31 8.72 4.28
N LEU A 123 -8.52 7.67 3.99
CA LEU A 123 -8.12 6.71 5.02
C LEU A 123 -7.34 7.39 6.15
N GLN A 124 -6.39 8.28 5.81
CA GLN A 124 -5.61 9.00 6.82
C GLN A 124 -6.51 9.92 7.67
N ARG A 125 -7.47 10.61 7.05
CA ARG A 125 -8.45 11.46 7.74
C ARG A 125 -9.25 10.65 8.76
N GLN A 126 -9.73 9.46 8.40
CA GLN A 126 -10.47 8.60 9.33
C GLN A 126 -9.60 8.05 10.46
N ILE A 127 -8.33 7.70 10.17
CA ILE A 127 -7.36 7.31 11.19
C ILE A 127 -7.16 8.45 12.20
N ASP A 128 -7.06 9.68 11.72
CA ASP A 128 -6.88 10.86 12.58
C ASP A 128 -8.11 11.16 13.42
N GLN A 129 -9.32 10.96 12.88
CA GLN A 129 -10.56 11.08 13.64
C GLN A 129 -10.66 10.07 14.80
N LYS A 130 -9.97 8.94 14.72
CA LYS A 130 -9.84 7.98 15.82
C LYS A 130 -8.79 8.39 16.87
N GLY A 131 -8.17 9.56 16.71
CA GLY A 131 -7.12 10.06 17.60
C GLY A 131 -5.76 9.39 17.42
N LEU A 132 -5.59 8.56 16.37
CA LEU A 132 -4.37 7.82 16.05
C LEU A 132 -3.41 8.65 15.19
N THR A 133 -3.14 9.87 15.65
CA THR A 133 -2.32 10.87 14.96
C THR A 133 -0.83 10.69 15.25
N ILE A 134 0.02 11.35 14.45
CA ILE A 134 1.48 11.37 14.66
C ILE A 134 1.80 12.20 15.90
N ARG A 135 2.45 11.60 16.91
CA ARG A 135 2.79 12.30 18.18
C ARG A 135 4.29 12.34 18.47
N ARG A 136 4.96 11.19 18.54
CA ARG A 136 6.36 11.10 19.02
C ARG A 136 7.42 10.95 17.91
N GLY A 137 7.00 11.11 16.66
CA GLY A 137 7.86 11.11 15.50
C GLY A 137 7.54 10.00 14.50
N VAL A 138 8.26 10.05 13.38
CA VAL A 138 8.00 9.24 12.20
C VAL A 138 9.28 8.55 11.73
N ILE A 139 9.14 7.37 11.14
CA ILE A 139 10.25 6.59 10.61
C ILE A 139 10.10 6.56 9.10
N GLN A 140 11.11 7.05 8.38
CA GLN A 140 11.16 6.93 6.92
C GLN A 140 12.14 5.84 6.53
N ASP A 141 11.69 4.94 5.66
CA ASP A 141 12.53 3.91 5.09
C ASP A 141 12.02 3.46 3.70
N ALA A 142 12.91 2.81 2.96
CA ALA A 142 12.64 2.33 1.62
C ALA A 142 12.94 0.83 1.48
N SER A 143 12.04 0.13 0.79
CA SER A 143 12.20 -1.29 0.48
C SER A 143 12.14 -1.52 -1.02
N PHE A 144 13.08 -2.31 -1.55
CA PHE A 144 13.03 -2.78 -2.93
C PHE A 144 11.80 -3.66 -3.18
N ILE A 145 11.24 -3.47 -4.38
CA ILE A 145 10.20 -4.27 -5.01
C ILE A 145 10.79 -4.81 -6.30
N THR A 146 10.91 -6.12 -6.43
CA THR A 146 11.48 -6.73 -7.63
C THR A 146 10.47 -6.85 -8.75
N SER A 147 10.94 -6.80 -10.00
CA SER A 147 10.14 -7.03 -11.20
C SER A 147 10.98 -7.79 -12.24
N ASP A 148 10.39 -8.18 -13.37
CA ASP A 148 11.12 -8.85 -14.46
C ASP A 148 11.81 -7.85 -15.41
N PRO A 149 13.17 -7.85 -15.51
CA PRO A 149 13.92 -7.05 -16.48
C PRO A 149 13.78 -7.56 -17.93
N GLY A 150 13.47 -8.85 -18.11
CA GLY A 150 13.63 -9.57 -19.38
C GLY A 150 15.09 -9.66 -19.85
N HIS A 151 15.28 -9.95 -21.14
CA HIS A 151 16.63 -10.20 -21.74
C HIS A 151 17.46 -8.93 -22.06
N ALA A 152 17.07 -7.75 -21.58
CA ALA A 152 17.82 -6.53 -21.85
C ALA A 152 19.07 -6.47 -20.95
N ARG A 153 20.24 -6.17 -21.55
CA ARG A 153 21.53 -6.07 -20.84
C ARG A 153 21.70 -4.75 -20.07
N ALA A 154 20.75 -3.81 -20.15
CA ALA A 154 20.84 -2.47 -19.58
C ALA A 154 19.46 -1.85 -19.23
N ASP A 155 19.48 -0.73 -18.50
CA ASP A 155 18.34 0.14 -18.16
C ASP A 155 17.77 0.86 -19.40
N THR A 156 17.40 0.14 -20.45
CA THR A 156 16.72 0.73 -21.62
C THR A 156 15.22 0.62 -21.43
N PRO A 157 14.49 1.75 -21.21
CA PRO A 157 13.04 1.72 -21.12
C PRO A 157 12.46 1.15 -22.41
N ARG A 158 11.42 0.32 -22.29
CA ARG A 158 10.80 -0.33 -23.47
C ARG A 158 9.87 0.61 -24.26
N GLY A 159 9.73 1.85 -23.82
CA GLY A 159 8.84 2.85 -24.40
C GLY A 159 7.36 2.61 -24.06
N ASP A 160 6.53 3.63 -24.28
CA ASP A 160 5.16 3.61 -23.76
C ASP A 160 4.17 2.74 -24.53
N GLN A 161 4.53 2.34 -25.75
CA GLN A 161 3.68 1.55 -26.63
C GLN A 161 3.99 0.06 -26.62
N ALA A 162 4.97 -0.40 -25.84
CA ALA A 162 5.34 -1.81 -25.78
C ALA A 162 4.21 -2.66 -25.15
N LYS A 163 3.65 -3.58 -25.94
CA LYS A 163 2.73 -4.63 -25.46
C LYS A 163 3.52 -5.75 -24.79
N THR A 164 3.84 -5.58 -23.50
CA THR A 164 4.64 -6.54 -22.73
C THR A 164 4.12 -6.72 -21.31
N ARG A 165 4.34 -7.91 -20.73
CA ARG A 165 4.14 -8.20 -19.30
C ARG A 165 5.35 -7.80 -18.44
N ARG A 166 6.43 -7.32 -19.06
CA ARG A 166 7.69 -6.95 -18.40
C ARG A 166 7.68 -5.50 -17.95
N SER A 167 8.53 -5.16 -16.99
CA SER A 167 8.67 -3.76 -16.55
C SER A 167 9.08 -2.86 -17.71
N ARG A 168 8.42 -1.70 -17.84
CA ARG A 168 8.71 -0.69 -18.88
C ARG A 168 9.69 0.36 -18.40
N ASP A 169 9.60 0.78 -17.14
CA ASP A 169 10.38 1.86 -16.54
C ASP A 169 11.17 1.45 -15.28
N GLY A 170 11.02 0.20 -14.80
CA GLY A 170 11.84 -0.33 -13.73
C GLY A 170 13.34 -0.26 -14.09
N THR A 171 14.18 -0.08 -13.07
CA THR A 171 15.63 0.11 -13.25
C THR A 171 16.42 -0.82 -12.36
N TRP A 172 17.72 -0.94 -12.61
CA TRP A 172 18.66 -1.64 -11.74
C TRP A 172 19.16 -0.77 -10.59
N ALA A 173 19.41 -1.41 -9.45
CA ALA A 173 20.12 -0.81 -8.31
C ALA A 173 20.94 -1.86 -7.57
N LYS A 174 22.10 -1.47 -7.05
CA LYS A 174 22.99 -2.34 -6.29
C LYS A 174 22.96 -1.98 -4.81
N LYS A 175 22.68 -2.95 -3.94
CA LYS A 175 22.78 -2.80 -2.48
C LYS A 175 23.72 -3.89 -1.94
N GLY A 176 24.91 -3.46 -1.53
CA GLY A 176 26.01 -4.37 -1.19
C GLY A 176 26.49 -5.15 -2.42
N SER A 177 26.52 -6.48 -2.33
CA SER A 177 26.88 -7.37 -3.44
C SER A 177 25.70 -7.73 -4.35
N LYS A 178 24.46 -7.43 -3.95
CA LYS A 178 23.24 -7.85 -4.67
C LYS A 178 22.71 -6.73 -5.56
N SER A 179 22.25 -7.11 -6.75
CA SER A 179 21.55 -6.24 -7.69
C SER A 179 20.05 -6.53 -7.66
N TYR A 180 19.23 -5.49 -7.72
CA TYR A 180 17.77 -5.55 -7.71
C TYR A 180 17.25 -4.78 -8.92
N PHE A 181 16.31 -5.38 -9.65
CA PHE A 181 15.61 -4.71 -10.75
C PHE A 181 14.16 -4.45 -10.38
N GLY A 182 13.69 -3.22 -10.60
CA GLY A 182 12.30 -2.83 -10.40
C GLY A 182 12.15 -1.47 -9.76
N TYR A 183 11.53 -1.44 -8.58
CA TYR A 183 11.07 -0.24 -7.91
C TYR A 183 11.48 -0.21 -6.43
N LYS A 184 11.19 0.90 -5.76
CA LYS A 184 11.26 1.05 -4.31
C LYS A 184 9.93 1.58 -3.79
N LEU A 185 9.47 0.99 -2.69
CA LEU A 185 8.42 1.55 -1.85
C LEU A 185 9.07 2.33 -0.73
N HIS A 186 8.82 3.62 -0.70
CA HIS A 186 9.17 4.51 0.41
C HIS A 186 7.93 4.66 1.29
N ILE A 187 8.09 4.43 2.60
CA ILE A 187 7.01 4.64 3.56
C ILE A 187 7.48 5.57 4.67
N LEU A 188 6.53 6.35 5.19
CA LEU A 188 6.63 7.08 6.44
C LEU A 188 5.71 6.41 7.45
N LEU A 189 6.29 5.82 8.48
CA LEU A 189 5.58 5.10 9.54
C LEU A 189 5.47 5.98 10.79
N ASP A 190 4.28 6.09 11.36
CA ASP A 190 4.11 6.64 12.69
C ASP A 190 4.74 5.72 13.75
N LYS A 191 5.50 6.28 14.69
CA LYS A 191 6.24 5.52 15.68
C LYS A 191 5.35 4.88 16.76
N ASP A 192 4.25 5.53 17.12
CA ASP A 192 3.47 5.16 18.31
C ASP A 192 2.45 4.06 17.99
N HIS A 193 1.69 4.24 16.93
CA HIS A 193 0.63 3.34 16.47
C HIS A 193 1.09 2.42 15.34
N GLN A 194 2.30 2.62 14.80
CA GLN A 194 2.86 1.83 13.69
C GLN A 194 1.94 1.82 12.45
N LEU A 195 1.26 2.94 12.20
CA LEU A 195 0.43 3.14 11.01
C LEU A 195 1.26 3.83 9.92
N ILE A 196 1.10 3.38 8.68
CA ILE A 196 1.75 4.01 7.52
C ILE A 196 0.99 5.29 7.20
N ARG A 197 1.69 6.42 7.21
CA ARG A 197 1.12 7.77 7.09
C ARG A 197 1.27 8.35 5.69
N ARG A 198 2.45 8.19 5.10
CA ARG A 198 2.76 8.68 3.75
C ARG A 198 3.53 7.63 2.99
N ILE A 199 3.35 7.58 1.68
CA ILE A 199 3.97 6.59 0.80
C ILE A 199 4.36 7.22 -0.53
N THR A 200 5.41 6.70 -1.15
CA THR A 200 5.69 6.94 -2.57
C THR A 200 6.43 5.76 -3.17
N THR A 201 6.30 5.59 -4.48
CA THR A 201 6.98 4.57 -5.25
C THR A 201 7.89 5.24 -6.25
N THR A 202 9.11 4.71 -6.37
CA THR A 202 10.09 5.20 -7.35
C THR A 202 10.71 4.02 -8.08
N THR A 203 11.43 4.30 -9.17
CA THR A 203 12.31 3.27 -9.76
C THR A 203 13.42 2.90 -8.77
N ALA A 204 14.01 1.72 -8.95
CA ALA A 204 14.99 1.21 -8.00
C ALA A 204 16.28 2.05 -7.93
N SER A 205 16.67 2.70 -9.03
CA SER A 205 17.93 3.45 -9.14
C SER A 205 17.87 4.79 -8.39
N LEU A 206 16.68 5.36 -8.22
CA LEU A 206 16.51 6.62 -7.49
C LEU A 206 17.06 6.47 -6.07
N HIS A 207 17.98 7.35 -5.69
CA HIS A 207 18.59 7.31 -4.38
C HIS A 207 17.61 7.76 -3.30
N ASP A 208 17.56 7.04 -2.19
CA ASP A 208 16.52 7.21 -1.16
C ASP A 208 16.51 8.63 -0.59
N SER A 209 17.68 9.27 -0.51
CA SER A 209 17.82 10.65 -0.02
C SER A 209 17.15 11.72 -0.90
N GLN A 210 16.72 11.40 -2.12
CA GLN A 210 15.97 12.31 -2.98
C GLN A 210 14.49 12.35 -2.63
N ILE A 211 14.02 11.42 -1.81
CA ILE A 211 12.64 11.34 -1.35
C ILE A 211 12.61 11.75 0.12
N ASP A 212 11.82 12.78 0.41
CA ASP A 212 11.50 13.16 1.78
C ASP A 212 9.99 13.14 1.95
N LEU A 213 9.53 12.26 2.83
CA LEU A 213 8.12 12.15 3.17
C LEU A 213 7.80 12.89 4.46
N SER A 214 8.79 13.43 5.18
CA SER A 214 8.54 14.14 6.43
C SER A 214 7.99 15.54 6.22
N GLU A 215 7.33 16.08 7.24
CA GLU A 215 6.75 17.43 7.24
C GLU A 215 7.27 18.25 8.44
N LYS A 216 7.15 19.58 8.34
CA LYS A 216 7.51 20.49 9.44
C LYS A 216 6.71 20.15 10.71
N GLY A 217 7.37 20.25 11.86
CA GLY A 217 6.82 19.86 13.16
C GLY A 217 7.14 18.43 13.57
N GLU A 218 7.56 17.57 12.63
CA GLU A 218 7.85 16.17 12.93
C GLU A 218 9.29 15.93 13.42
N THR A 219 9.49 14.79 14.08
CA THR A 219 10.81 14.20 14.32
C THR A 219 10.99 12.99 13.42
N VAL A 220 11.88 13.05 12.43
CA VAL A 220 12.09 11.97 11.47
C VAL A 220 13.29 11.09 11.83
N TYR A 221 13.10 9.77 11.80
CA TYR A 221 14.13 8.77 12.02
C TYR A 221 14.48 8.08 10.69
N ARG A 222 15.73 8.22 10.24
CA ARG A 222 16.18 7.74 8.92
C ARG A 222 17.47 6.94 8.95
N ASP A 223 17.67 6.13 7.91
CA ASP A 223 18.83 5.28 7.74
C ASP A 223 20.10 6.08 7.34
N LYS A 224 21.22 5.39 7.14
CA LYS A 224 22.49 6.04 6.73
C LYS A 224 22.51 6.46 5.25
N GLY A 225 21.61 5.93 4.43
CA GLY A 225 21.40 6.33 3.03
C GLY A 225 20.88 7.75 2.91
N TYR A 226 20.15 8.26 3.90
CA TYR A 226 19.72 9.67 3.94
C TYR A 226 20.80 10.65 4.46
N PHE A 227 21.99 10.15 4.84
CA PHE A 227 23.04 10.98 5.41
C PHE A 227 23.48 12.10 4.45
N GLY A 228 23.47 13.34 4.94
CA GLY A 228 23.88 14.53 4.18
C GLY A 228 22.73 15.33 3.57
N VAL A 229 21.49 14.83 3.60
CA VAL A 229 20.30 15.55 3.13
C VAL A 229 19.45 16.01 4.30
N LYS A 230 19.18 17.32 4.39
CA LYS A 230 18.31 17.87 5.44
C LYS A 230 16.84 17.50 5.16
N PRO A 231 16.11 16.93 6.13
CA PRO A 231 14.70 16.69 5.97
C PRO A 231 13.87 17.97 6.14
N GLN A 232 12.61 17.94 5.72
CA GLN A 232 11.59 18.95 6.03
C GLN A 232 11.17 18.90 7.49
N ALA A 233 11.28 17.73 8.13
CA ALA A 233 11.08 17.57 9.57
C ALA A 233 11.87 18.59 10.40
N SER A 234 11.24 19.08 11.47
CA SER A 234 11.88 20.02 12.40
C SER A 234 13.03 19.39 13.18
N MET A 235 13.00 18.07 13.40
CA MET A 235 14.05 17.34 14.11
C MET A 235 14.59 16.17 13.28
N ASP A 236 15.88 16.25 12.94
CA ASP A 236 16.58 15.26 12.13
C ASP A 236 17.28 14.18 12.98
N LYS A 237 16.72 12.96 12.94
CA LYS A 237 17.32 11.75 13.49
C LYS A 237 17.76 10.77 12.40
N THR A 238 18.51 11.28 11.42
CA THR A 238 19.19 10.48 10.40
C THR A 238 20.48 9.88 10.93
N MET A 239 20.71 8.59 10.72
CA MET A 239 21.92 7.91 11.16
C MET A 239 23.17 8.46 10.44
N HIS A 240 24.27 8.62 11.19
CA HIS A 240 25.54 9.06 10.60
C HIS A 240 26.24 7.91 9.89
N ARG A 241 26.88 8.24 8.75
CA ARG A 241 27.71 7.33 7.97
C ARG A 241 29.18 7.72 8.15
N ALA A 242 30.06 6.73 8.32
CA ALA A 242 31.50 6.98 8.26
C ALA A 242 31.86 7.45 6.83
N VAL A 243 32.71 8.45 6.71
CA VAL A 243 33.22 8.91 5.42
C VAL A 243 34.74 8.75 5.41
N ARG A 244 35.35 8.88 4.22
CA ARG A 244 36.80 8.69 4.05
C ARG A 244 37.55 9.57 5.06
N ASN A 245 38.46 8.95 5.82
CA ASN A 245 39.28 9.60 6.85
C ASN A 245 38.52 10.20 8.05
N HIS A 246 37.20 9.98 8.15
CA HIS A 246 36.39 10.42 9.30
C HIS A 246 35.56 9.24 9.84
N PRO A 247 36.16 8.42 10.72
CA PRO A 247 35.45 7.33 11.37
C PRO A 247 34.41 7.87 12.35
N LEU A 248 33.36 7.08 12.60
CA LEU A 248 32.32 7.46 13.58
C LEU A 248 32.89 7.49 14.99
N SER A 249 32.66 8.60 15.69
CA SER A 249 32.93 8.75 17.11
C SER A 249 32.07 7.81 17.97
N LEU A 250 32.48 7.59 19.22
CA LEU A 250 31.68 6.81 20.18
C LEU A 250 30.29 7.40 20.40
N LYS A 251 30.16 8.73 20.40
CA LYS A 251 28.88 9.45 20.53
C LYS A 251 27.97 9.15 19.34
N GLU A 252 28.49 9.19 18.12
CA GLU A 252 27.71 8.90 16.91
C GLU A 252 27.32 7.42 16.83
N LYS A 253 28.19 6.51 17.24
CA LYS A 253 27.87 5.08 17.35
C LYS A 253 26.70 4.85 18.32
N ARG A 254 26.72 5.49 19.50
CA ARG A 254 25.63 5.42 20.49
C ARG A 254 24.33 6.04 19.96
N ARG A 255 24.40 7.20 19.31
CA ARG A 255 23.25 7.84 18.64
C ARG A 255 22.65 6.94 17.57
N ASN A 256 23.47 6.38 16.69
CA ASN A 256 23.03 5.44 15.65
C ASN A 256 22.36 4.20 16.24
N LYS A 257 22.89 3.65 17.34
CA LYS A 257 22.28 2.50 18.03
C LYS A 257 20.90 2.85 18.59
N ALA A 258 20.72 4.04 19.17
CA ALA A 258 19.42 4.51 19.65
C ALA A 258 18.41 4.72 18.51
N ILE A 259 18.84 5.32 17.40
CA ILE A 259 18.01 5.52 16.21
C ILE A 259 17.62 4.16 15.61
N SER A 260 18.57 3.24 15.48
CA SER A 260 18.33 1.90 14.93
C SER A 260 17.25 1.12 15.68
N ARG A 261 17.19 1.25 17.02
CA ARG A 261 16.14 0.61 17.84
C ARG A 261 14.74 1.18 17.57
N THR A 262 14.65 2.48 17.26
CA THR A 262 13.37 3.08 16.87
C THR A 262 13.01 2.65 15.45
N ARG A 263 13.98 2.69 14.53
CA ARG A 263 13.76 2.36 13.13
C ARG A 263 13.34 0.92 12.90
N SER A 264 13.75 -0.04 13.73
CA SER A 264 13.36 -1.45 13.56
C SER A 264 11.86 -1.70 13.54
N LEU A 265 11.03 -0.75 14.02
CA LEU A 265 9.57 -0.83 13.90
C LEU A 265 9.09 -0.86 12.44
N VAL A 266 9.83 -0.25 11.51
CA VAL A 266 9.50 -0.22 10.07
C VAL A 266 9.67 -1.57 9.38
N GLU A 267 10.39 -2.51 10.00
CA GLU A 267 10.58 -3.85 9.43
C GLU A 267 9.27 -4.64 9.41
N ARG A 268 8.37 -4.41 10.37
CA ARG A 268 7.07 -5.11 10.45
C ARG A 268 6.18 -4.85 9.22
N PRO A 269 5.86 -3.59 8.84
CA PRO A 269 5.05 -3.35 7.64
C PRO A 269 5.68 -3.95 6.38
N PHE A 270 7.00 -3.81 6.20
CA PHE A 270 7.68 -4.44 5.07
C PHE A 270 7.61 -5.96 5.09
N ALA A 271 7.77 -6.59 6.26
CA ALA A 271 7.66 -8.03 6.41
C ALA A 271 6.25 -8.50 6.04
N VAL A 272 5.20 -7.88 6.58
CA VAL A 272 3.80 -8.23 6.27
C VAL A 272 3.50 -8.07 4.78
N ILE A 273 3.88 -6.94 4.18
CA ILE A 273 3.66 -6.67 2.76
C ILE A 273 4.38 -7.71 1.88
N LYS A 274 5.62 -8.09 2.22
CA LYS A 274 6.39 -9.04 1.40
C LYS A 274 5.95 -10.49 1.58
N THR A 275 5.61 -10.88 2.80
CA THR A 275 5.37 -12.28 3.16
C THR A 275 3.88 -12.62 3.09
N GLU A 276 3.06 -11.96 3.90
CA GLU A 276 1.63 -12.24 3.98
C GLU A 276 0.90 -11.79 2.72
N PHE A 277 1.16 -10.56 2.24
CA PHE A 277 0.52 -10.04 1.02
C PHE A 277 1.20 -10.52 -0.27
N ARG A 278 2.32 -11.24 -0.15
CA ARG A 278 3.14 -11.74 -1.27
C ARG A 278 3.55 -10.63 -2.25
N ALA A 279 3.66 -9.39 -1.77
CA ALA A 279 3.99 -8.20 -2.54
C ALA A 279 5.48 -7.85 -2.39
N GLY A 280 6.36 -8.84 -2.54
CA GLY A 280 7.80 -8.61 -2.73
C GLY A 280 8.21 -8.48 -4.21
N TYR A 281 7.34 -8.96 -5.10
CA TYR A 281 7.54 -8.99 -6.54
C TYR A 281 6.30 -8.40 -7.24
N VAL A 282 6.53 -7.60 -8.28
CA VAL A 282 5.46 -6.91 -9.00
C VAL A 282 5.46 -7.25 -10.49
N ARG A 283 4.24 -7.39 -11.04
CA ARG A 283 3.98 -7.71 -12.45
C ARG A 283 3.40 -6.54 -13.26
N VAL A 284 3.09 -5.43 -12.60
CA VAL A 284 2.70 -4.21 -13.31
C VAL A 284 3.93 -3.53 -13.87
N THR A 285 3.74 -2.79 -14.96
CA THR A 285 4.83 -2.44 -15.85
C THR A 285 5.31 -1.01 -15.70
N THR A 286 4.64 -0.17 -14.92
CA THR A 286 4.99 1.24 -14.75
C THR A 286 5.04 1.62 -13.26
N CYS A 287 5.77 2.69 -12.96
CA CYS A 287 5.87 3.27 -11.63
C CYS A 287 4.49 3.71 -11.10
N ALA A 288 3.67 4.35 -11.93
CA ALA A 288 2.31 4.78 -11.56
C ALA A 288 1.40 3.60 -11.18
N ARG A 289 1.45 2.50 -11.95
CA ARG A 289 0.71 1.27 -11.60
C ARG A 289 1.25 0.64 -10.32
N THR A 290 2.56 0.71 -10.12
CA THR A 290 3.20 0.20 -8.90
C THR A 290 2.77 1.04 -7.70
N GLN A 291 2.70 2.37 -7.82
CA GLN A 291 2.19 3.28 -6.80
C GLN A 291 0.79 2.89 -6.35
N VAL A 292 -0.18 2.77 -7.26
CA VAL A 292 -1.55 2.37 -6.89
C VAL A 292 -1.59 0.98 -6.25
N LYS A 293 -0.84 0.02 -6.78
CA LYS A 293 -0.80 -1.33 -6.19
C LYS A 293 -0.28 -1.30 -4.74
N TYR A 294 0.79 -0.56 -4.47
CA TYR A 294 1.37 -0.48 -3.12
C TYR A 294 0.62 0.48 -2.19
N LEU A 295 -0.13 1.44 -2.73
CA LEU A 295 -1.12 2.19 -1.98
C LEU A 295 -2.14 1.23 -1.36
N PHE A 296 -2.72 0.33 -2.14
CA PHE A 296 -3.62 -0.68 -1.60
C PHE A 296 -2.91 -1.67 -0.67
N SER A 297 -1.63 -2.01 -0.88
CA SER A 297 -0.87 -2.84 0.08
C SER A 297 -0.69 -2.14 1.43
N CYS A 298 -0.40 -0.84 1.42
CA CYS A 298 -0.27 -0.04 2.65
C CYS A 298 -1.63 0.22 3.31
N PHE A 299 -2.69 0.43 2.51
CA PHE A 299 -4.07 0.54 2.97
C PHE A 299 -4.48 -0.72 3.71
N SER A 300 -4.26 -1.86 3.07
CA SER A 300 -4.44 -3.20 3.63
C SER A 300 -3.63 -3.42 4.91
N PHE A 301 -2.38 -2.97 4.97
CA PHE A 301 -1.59 -3.05 6.19
C PHE A 301 -2.20 -2.20 7.31
N ASN A 302 -2.58 -0.96 7.03
CA ASN A 302 -3.19 -0.06 8.01
C ASN A 302 -4.49 -0.65 8.57
N LEU A 303 -5.34 -1.27 7.75
CA LEU A 303 -6.52 -1.98 8.24
C LEU A 303 -6.17 -3.10 9.23
N LYS A 304 -5.15 -3.92 8.93
CA LYS A 304 -4.70 -4.97 9.87
C LYS A 304 -4.13 -4.36 11.16
N GLN A 305 -3.44 -3.22 11.04
CA GLN A 305 -2.89 -2.55 12.20
C GLN A 305 -3.98 -1.89 13.06
N LEU A 306 -5.00 -1.29 12.45
CA LEU A 306 -6.17 -0.77 13.16
C LEU A 306 -6.87 -1.89 13.94
N LEU A 307 -7.08 -3.07 13.33
CA LEU A 307 -7.61 -4.23 14.03
C LEU A 307 -6.73 -4.68 15.20
N THR A 308 -5.41 -4.62 15.02
CA THR A 308 -4.46 -4.97 16.09
C THR A 308 -4.56 -4.00 17.27
N ILE A 309 -4.69 -2.69 16.98
CA ILE A 309 -4.85 -1.65 17.99
C ILE A 309 -6.18 -1.85 18.73
N GLU A 310 -7.28 -2.04 18.00
CA GLU A 310 -8.60 -2.25 18.60
C GLU A 310 -8.61 -3.42 19.59
N ARG A 311 -7.98 -4.54 19.21
CA ARG A 311 -7.86 -5.75 20.05
C ARG A 311 -6.92 -5.58 21.25
N GLN A 312 -6.03 -4.59 21.24
CA GLN A 312 -5.17 -4.26 22.38
C GLN A 312 -5.85 -3.30 23.36
N THR A 313 -6.82 -2.53 22.87
CA THR A 313 -7.59 -1.56 23.67
C THR A 313 -8.91 -2.12 24.21
N ALA A 314 -9.41 -3.21 23.62
CA ALA A 314 -10.58 -3.97 24.08
C ALA A 314 -10.21 -4.89 25.25
#